data_AF-A0A9E7KZ02-F1
#
_entry.id   AF-A0A9E7KZ02-F1
#
_cell.length_a   1.000
_cell.length_b   1.000
_cell.length_c   1.000
_cell.angle_alpha   90.00
_cell.angle_beta   90.00
_cell.angle_gamma   90.00
#
_symmetry.space_group_name_H-M   'P 1'
#
loop_
_entity.id
_entity.type
_entity.pdbx_description
1 polymer ?
#
loop_
_entity_poly.entity_id
_entity_poly.type
_entity_poly.pdbx_seq_one_letter_code
_entity_poly.pdbx_strand_id
1 'polypeptide(L)'
;MEYEDRHRRAQRRKLDCLLFDLDDTLYPLSSGIATECLRNIGDYMAEKLGIEQTKIPDLSNLLYKSYGTTMAGLLAIGYRFDYDDYHRFNSTLILLFLLR
;
A
#
# COMPACT_ATOMS: atom_id res chain seq x y z
N MET A 1 -33.45 27.20 21.59
CA MET A 1 -32.53 26.71 20.54
C MET A 1 -31.53 25.82 21.26
N GLU A 2 -31.96 24.59 21.54
CA GLU A 2 -31.23 23.60 22.35
C GLU A 2 -30.50 22.65 21.40
N TYR A 3 -29.25 22.94 21.05
CA TYR A 3 -28.46 21.98 20.26
C TYR A 3 -26.94 22.07 20.46
N GLU A 4 -26.42 22.64 21.56
CA GLU A 4 -24.95 22.75 21.73
C GLU A 4 -24.34 22.00 22.91
N ASP A 5 -25.07 21.67 23.98
CA ASP A 5 -24.43 21.16 25.21
C ASP A 5 -24.46 19.63 25.40
N ARG A 6 -24.29 18.86 24.33
CA ARG A 6 -24.12 17.39 24.42
C ARG A 6 -22.71 16.88 24.19
N HIS A 7 -21.72 17.75 24.05
CA HIS A 7 -20.33 17.34 24.26
C HIS A 7 -20.02 17.36 25.75
N ARG A 8 -20.61 16.38 26.47
CA ARG A 8 -20.12 15.92 27.78
C ARG A 8 -18.61 15.96 27.73
N ARG A 9 -17.98 16.64 28.69
CA ARG A 9 -16.57 16.50 29.06
C ARG A 9 -16.22 15.01 29.09
N ALA A 10 -15.86 14.44 27.94
CA ALA A 10 -15.20 13.17 27.88
C ALA A 10 -13.87 13.46 28.57
N GLN A 11 -13.68 12.84 29.73
CA GLN A 11 -12.41 12.80 30.45
C GLN A 11 -11.32 12.66 29.38
N ARG A 12 -10.46 13.68 29.20
CA ARG A 12 -9.38 13.65 28.17
C ARG A 12 -8.57 12.39 28.47
N ARG A 13 -8.83 11.32 27.73
CA ARG A 13 -8.05 10.08 27.85
C ARG A 13 -6.64 10.50 27.43
N LYS A 14 -5.68 10.32 28.34
CA LYS A 14 -4.28 10.57 28.03
C LYS A 14 -3.91 9.52 26.97
N LEU A 15 -3.73 9.96 25.73
CA LEU A 15 -3.25 9.12 24.66
C LEU A 15 -1.74 9.06 24.81
N ASP A 16 -1.21 7.94 25.26
CA ASP A 16 0.23 7.77 25.45
C ASP A 16 0.94 7.46 24.13
N CYS A 17 0.22 6.93 23.14
CA CYS A 17 0.73 6.60 21.80
C CYS A 17 -0.40 6.63 20.76
N LEU A 18 -0.07 7.01 19.52
CA LEU A 18 -0.93 6.96 18.35
C LEU A 18 -0.19 6.22 17.23
N LEU A 19 -0.83 5.19 16.67
CA LEU A 19 -0.36 4.49 15.48
C LEU A 19 -1.10 5.04 14.27
N PHE A 20 -0.35 5.57 13.30
CA PHE A 20 -0.89 5.98 12.01
C PHE A 20 -0.43 4.97 10.96
N ASP A 21 -1.39 4.50 10.18
CA ASP A 21 -1.07 3.88 8.91
C ASP A 21 -0.54 4.96 7.95
N LEU A 22 0.30 4.57 7.00
CA LEU A 22 0.89 5.49 6.02
C LEU A 22 -0.02 5.58 4.81
N ASP A 23 -0.20 4.43 4.15
CA ASP A 23 -0.78 4.36 2.82
C ASP A 23 -2.28 4.63 2.88
N ASP A 24 -2.76 5.53 2.00
CA ASP A 24 -4.16 6.00 1.94
C ASP A 24 -4.71 6.59 3.26
N THR A 25 -3.83 6.84 4.24
CA THR A 25 -4.16 7.44 5.54
C THR A 25 -3.50 8.81 5.71
N LEU A 26 -2.16 8.88 5.57
CA LEU A 26 -1.41 10.13 5.71
C LEU A 26 -1.38 10.97 4.43
N TYR A 27 -1.76 10.37 3.30
CA TYR A 27 -2.00 11.07 2.05
C TYR A 27 -3.34 10.65 1.45
N PRO A 28 -4.03 11.54 0.71
CA PRO A 28 -5.30 11.20 0.10
C PRO A 28 -5.08 10.23 -1.06
N LEU A 29 -6.08 9.39 -1.34
CA LEU A 29 -6.11 8.51 -2.52
C LEU A 29 -5.90 9.28 -3.84
N SER A 30 -6.31 10.55 -3.89
CA SER A 30 -6.11 11.44 -5.03
C SER A 30 -4.64 11.80 -5.30
N SER A 31 -3.71 11.41 -4.43
CA SER A 31 -2.26 11.54 -4.67
C SER A 31 -1.76 10.70 -5.84
N GLY A 32 -2.50 9.65 -6.22
CA GLY A 32 -2.11 8.73 -7.30
C GLY A 32 -0.99 7.76 -6.92
N ILE A 33 -0.50 7.79 -5.67
CA ILE A 33 0.57 6.91 -5.18
C ILE A 33 0.16 5.44 -5.32
N ALA A 34 -1.03 5.07 -4.83
CA ALA A 34 -1.53 3.69 -4.90
C ALA A 34 -1.59 3.17 -6.35
N THR A 35 -2.06 4.00 -7.29
CA THR A 35 -2.12 3.65 -8.72
C THR A 35 -0.74 3.39 -9.30
N GLU A 36 0.22 4.25 -8.99
CA GLU A 36 1.59 4.11 -9.48
C GLU A 36 2.31 2.91 -8.86
N CYS A 37 2.09 2.64 -7.57
CA CYS A 37 2.56 1.42 -6.91
C CYS A 37 2.03 0.18 -7.63
N LEU A 38 0.72 0.11 -7.90
CA LEU A 38 0.11 -1.02 -8.60
C LEU A 38 0.70 -1.23 -9.99
N ARG A 39 0.95 -0.13 -10.72
CA ARG A 39 1.59 -0.18 -12.03
C ARG A 39 3.02 -0.73 -11.94
N ASN A 40 3.84 -0.22 -11.03
CA ASN A 40 5.23 -0.67 -10.85
C ASN A 40 5.31 -2.13 -10.43
N ILE A 41 4.43 -2.61 -9.55
CA ILE A 41 4.37 -4.02 -9.18
C ILE A 41 4.02 -4.88 -10.40
N GLY A 42 3.07 -4.44 -11.22
CA GLY A 42 2.70 -5.13 -12.45
C GLY A 42 3.84 -5.17 -13.47
N ASP A 43 4.51 -4.04 -13.70
CA ASP A 43 5.65 -3.97 -14.60
C ASP A 43 6.81 -4.86 -14.10
N TYR A 44 7.06 -4.92 -12.79
CA TYR A 44 8.03 -5.84 -12.21
C TYR A 44 7.67 -7.31 -12.49
N MET A 45 6.40 -7.68 -12.29
CA MET A 45 5.90 -9.03 -12.56
C MET A 45 6.06 -9.41 -14.04
N ALA A 46 5.81 -8.47 -14.95
CA ALA A 46 5.99 -8.69 -16.39
C ALA A 46 7.46 -8.79 -16.77
N GLU A 47 8.26 -7.79 -16.42
CA GLU A 47 9.62 -7.62 -16.91
C GLU A 47 10.64 -8.53 -16.21
N LYS A 48 10.51 -8.70 -14.89
CA LYS A 48 11.50 -9.44 -14.08
C LYS A 48 11.09 -10.87 -13.83
N LEU A 49 9.79 -11.13 -13.68
CA LEU A 49 9.28 -12.47 -13.40
C LEU A 49 8.71 -13.18 -14.65
N GLY A 50 8.60 -12.48 -15.78
CA GLY A 50 8.11 -13.06 -17.04
C GLY A 50 6.63 -13.43 -17.01
N ILE A 51 5.84 -12.81 -16.12
CA ILE A 51 4.40 -13.06 -16.01
C ILE A 51 3.67 -12.32 -17.13
N GLU A 52 2.77 -13.02 -17.81
CA GLU A 52 1.98 -12.42 -18.88
C GLU A 52 1.12 -11.26 -18.36
N GLN A 53 1.25 -10.08 -18.97
CA GLN A 53 0.54 -8.83 -18.64
C GLN A 53 -0.97 -9.04 -18.42
N THR A 54 -1.61 -9.87 -19.25
CA THR A 54 -3.04 -10.16 -19.20
C THR A 54 -3.47 -10.86 -17.90
N LYS A 55 -2.57 -11.59 -17.24
CA LYS A 55 -2.84 -12.37 -16.01
C LYS A 55 -2.51 -11.60 -14.74
N ILE A 56 -1.75 -10.51 -14.84
CA ILE A 56 -1.25 -9.76 -13.69
C ILE A 56 -2.38 -9.20 -12.81
N PRO A 57 -3.47 -8.61 -13.35
CA PRO A 57 -4.54 -8.08 -12.51
C PRO A 57 -5.22 -9.16 -11.66
N ASP A 58 -5.55 -10.30 -12.27
CA ASP A 58 -6.20 -11.41 -11.60
C ASP A 58 -5.27 -12.07 -10.56
N LEU A 59 -4.01 -12.26 -10.93
CA LEU A 59 -3.00 -12.81 -10.02
C LEU A 59 -2.78 -11.88 -8.83
N SER A 60 -2.61 -10.57 -9.06
CA SER A 60 -2.41 -9.59 -7.99
C SER A 60 -3.60 -9.58 -7.02
N ASN A 61 -4.83 -9.58 -7.54
CA ASN A 61 -6.03 -9.66 -6.73
C ASN A 61 -6.11 -10.95 -5.90
N LEU A 62 -5.75 -12.10 -6.51
CA LEU A 62 -5.74 -13.38 -5.81
C LEU A 62 -4.68 -13.40 -4.69
N LEU A 63 -3.47 -12.93 -4.98
CA LEU A 63 -2.36 -12.89 -4.03
C LEU A 63 -2.65 -11.93 -2.87
N TYR A 64 -3.19 -10.75 -3.17
CA TYR A 64 -3.60 -9.79 -2.15
C TYR A 64 -4.66 -10.37 -1.21
N LYS A 65 -5.72 -10.99 -1.74
CA LYS A 65 -6.78 -11.61 -0.94
C LYS A 65 -6.29 -12.77 -0.08
N SER A 66 -5.29 -13.50 -0.55
CA SER A 66 -4.81 -14.72 0.12
C SER A 66 -3.68 -14.45 1.11
N TYR A 67 -2.82 -13.46 0.83
CA TYR A 67 -1.55 -13.24 1.54
C TYR A 67 -1.33 -11.80 2.01
N GLY A 68 -2.28 -10.89 1.77
CA GLY A 68 -2.25 -9.50 2.22
C GLY A 68 -1.42 -8.55 1.35
N THR A 69 -0.41 -9.04 0.63
CA THR A 69 0.34 -8.25 -0.37
C THR A 69 0.73 -9.11 -1.57
N THR A 70 0.90 -8.47 -2.73
CA THR A 70 1.38 -9.17 -3.94
C THR A 70 2.78 -9.78 -3.71
N MET A 71 3.68 -9.05 -3.05
CA MET A 71 5.04 -9.55 -2.73
C MET A 71 5.02 -10.82 -1.88
N ALA A 72 4.27 -10.81 -0.77
CA ALA A 72 4.15 -11.98 0.10
C ALA A 72 3.55 -13.18 -0.65
N GLY A 73 2.54 -12.92 -1.48
CA GLY A 73 1.92 -13.95 -2.31
C GLY A 73 2.87 -14.55 -3.35
N LEU A 74 3.67 -13.73 -4.03
CA LEU A 74 4.67 -14.20 -5.00
C LEU A 74 5.70 -15.13 -4.33
N LEU A 75 6.19 -14.76 -3.14
CA LEU A 75 7.10 -15.59 -2.35
C LEU A 75 6.43 -16.90 -1.91
N ALA A 76 5.18 -16.84 -1.45
CA ALA A 76 4.42 -18.00 -0.98
C ALA A 76 4.19 -19.04 -2.10
N ILE A 77 3.99 -18.60 -3.35
CA ILE A 77 3.82 -19.50 -4.50
C ILE A 77 5.16 -19.93 -5.15
N GLY A 78 6.29 -19.52 -4.57
CA GLY A 78 7.62 -20.03 -4.93
C GLY A 78 8.48 -19.13 -5.81
N TYR A 79 8.04 -17.90 -6.13
CA TYR A 79 8.95 -16.94 -6.78
C TYR A 79 10.08 -16.57 -5.83
N ARG A 80 11.28 -16.40 -6.39
CA ARG A 80 12.46 -15.91 -5.68
C ARG A 80 13.01 -14.71 -6.43
N PHE A 81 13.09 -13.59 -5.74
CA PHE A 81 13.65 -12.34 -6.23
C PHE A 81 14.29 -11.59 -5.07
N ASP A 82 15.17 -10.65 -5.40
CA ASP A 82 15.84 -9.83 -4.41
C ASP A 82 14.87 -8.74 -3.89
N TYR A 83 14.80 -8.59 -2.56
CA TYR A 83 13.87 -7.64 -1.93
C TYR A 83 14.27 -6.19 -2.21
N ASP A 84 15.57 -5.91 -2.22
CA ASP A 84 16.08 -4.58 -2.51
C ASP A 84 15.79 -4.19 -3.97
N ASP A 85 15.93 -5.12 -4.92
CA ASP A 85 15.54 -4.92 -6.32
C ASP A 85 14.04 -4.64 -6.47
N TYR A 86 13.19 -5.45 -5.82
CA TYR A 86 11.74 -5.23 -5.82
C TYR A 86 11.37 -3.87 -5.23
N HIS A 87 11.94 -3.52 -4.07
CA HIS A 87 11.68 -2.23 -3.44
C HIS A 87 12.24 -1.07 -4.25
N ARG A 88 13.43 -1.17 -4.85
CA ARG A 88 13.95 -0.12 -5.73
C ARG A 88 13.04 0.12 -6.93
N PHE A 89 12.52 -0.95 -7.54
CA PHE A 89 11.61 -0.85 -8.67
C PHE A 89 10.30 -0.14 -8.28
N ASN A 90 9.77 -0.40 -7.09
CA ASN A 90 8.53 0.19 -6.60
C ASN A 90 8.69 1.58 -5.95
N SER A 91 9.80 1.81 -5.23
CA SER A 91 10.04 2.99 -4.39
C SER A 91 10.61 4.20 -5.13
N THR A 92 11.05 4.04 -6.40
CA THR A 92 11.70 5.13 -7.16
C THR A 92 10.80 6.37 -7.35
N LEU A 93 9.47 6.25 -7.25
CA LEU A 93 8.55 7.40 -7.29
C LEU A 93 7.95 7.81 -5.93
N ILE A 94 7.77 6.90 -4.99
CA ILE A 94 7.00 7.15 -3.75
C ILE A 94 7.74 8.12 -2.81
N LEU A 95 9.07 8.00 -2.69
CA LEU A 95 9.86 8.92 -1.85
C LEU A 95 9.89 10.35 -2.40
N LEU A 96 9.77 10.54 -3.72
CA LEU A 96 9.84 11.86 -4.34
C LEU A 96 8.60 12.71 -4.05
N PHE A 97 7.44 12.06 -3.84
CA PHE A 97 6.16 12.72 -3.56
C PHE A 97 5.94 13.00 -2.07
N LEU A 98 6.49 12.18 -1.16
CA LEU A 98 6.30 12.37 0.29
C LEU A 98 7.30 13.36 0.93
N LEU A 99 8.41 13.69 0.26
CA LEU A 99 9.45 14.60 0.77
C LEU A 99 9.44 16.00 0.12
N ARG A 100 8.35 16.38 -0.55
CA ARG A 100 8.15 17.74 -1.08
C ARG A 100 7.05 18.49 -0.36
#